data_AF-A0A2W4KRE1-F1
#
_entry.id   AF-A0A2W4KRE1-F1
#
_cell.length_a   1.000
_cell.length_b   1.000
_cell.length_c   1.000
_cell.angle_alpha   90.00
_cell.angle_beta   90.00
_cell.angle_gamma   90.00
#
_symmetry.space_group_name_H-M   'P 1'
#
loop_
_entity.id
_entity.type
_entity.pdbx_description
1 polymer ?
#
loop_
_entity_poly.entity_id
_entity_poly.type
_entity_poly.pdbx_seq_one_letter_code
_entity_poly.pdbx_strand_id
1 'polypeptide(L)'
;MKKTPEQIRKKRELKKKQLHFLVEKKEKQKLQAIDDTVLEYKIKLIAKIQRKNLAYIKKKELEYDRKMNNELRQLAGKPQREYNQKKPTKNQKLQFALAIAQENSKLRDTNENGEGFCVSCNQKKSWSELAGGHRYSRMYQSICFYKANINAQCHSCNWATGPKGNTLEAERVNAEYDKNIIKKRGEDDLLELQLMKQKELSNPSKYKLTEPFIDEIIPELIAENERLWKTKSFYKPKKAWRRLYTKMTEK
;
A
#
# COMPACT_ATOMS: atom_id res chain seq x y z
N MET A 1 -32.85 -24.62 14.23
CA MET A 1 -32.17 -25.50 13.25
C MET A 1 -31.50 -24.65 12.17
N LYS A 2 -30.22 -24.89 11.85
CA LYS A 2 -29.54 -24.19 10.74
C LYS A 2 -30.17 -24.68 9.42
N LYS A 3 -30.50 -23.76 8.50
CA LYS A 3 -31.09 -24.12 7.20
C LYS A 3 -30.09 -24.91 6.36
N THR A 4 -30.52 -26.00 5.75
CA THR A 4 -29.68 -26.78 4.83
C THR A 4 -29.56 -26.06 3.46
N PRO A 5 -28.51 -26.33 2.66
CA PRO A 5 -28.38 -25.77 1.31
C PRO A 5 -29.63 -26.02 0.45
N GLU A 6 -30.24 -27.19 0.62
CA GLU A 6 -31.41 -27.60 -0.15
C GLU A 6 -32.68 -26.87 0.28
N GLN A 7 -32.85 -26.60 1.58
CA GLN A 7 -33.94 -25.75 2.09
C GLN A 7 -33.82 -24.31 1.56
N ILE A 8 -32.59 -23.79 1.44
CA ILE A 8 -32.34 -22.45 0.87
C ILE A 8 -32.73 -22.41 -0.61
N ARG A 9 -32.31 -23.42 -1.41
CA ARG A 9 -32.67 -23.55 -2.82
C ARG A 9 -34.19 -23.66 -3.01
N LYS A 10 -34.84 -24.62 -2.32
CA LYS A 10 -36.30 -24.83 -2.39
C LYS A 10 -37.10 -23.57 -2.03
N LYS A 11 -36.68 -22.84 -0.99
CA LYS A 11 -37.31 -21.58 -0.59
C LYS A 11 -37.23 -20.50 -1.69
N ARG A 12 -36.10 -20.41 -2.37
CA ARG A 12 -35.85 -19.37 -3.40
C ARG A 12 -36.56 -19.71 -4.70
N GLU A 13 -36.58 -20.98 -5.08
CA GLU A 13 -37.38 -21.48 -6.21
C GLU A 13 -38.88 -21.29 -5.99
N LEU A 14 -39.40 -21.55 -4.78
CA LEU A 14 -40.80 -21.26 -4.46
C LEU A 14 -41.15 -19.78 -4.66
N LYS A 15 -40.25 -18.86 -4.28
CA LYS A 15 -40.46 -17.42 -4.48
C LYS A 15 -40.47 -17.03 -5.96
N LYS A 16 -39.65 -17.68 -6.80
CA LYS A 16 -39.69 -17.48 -8.26
C LYS A 16 -41.05 -17.92 -8.82
N LYS A 17 -41.52 -19.11 -8.45
CA LYS A 17 -42.84 -19.62 -8.88
C LYS A 17 -43.99 -18.70 -8.47
N GLN A 18 -43.98 -18.22 -7.21
CA GLN A 18 -44.97 -17.26 -6.71
C GLN A 18 -44.94 -15.93 -7.48
N LEU A 19 -43.74 -15.44 -7.83
CA LEU A 19 -43.58 -14.23 -8.62
C LEU A 19 -44.21 -14.36 -10.01
N HIS A 20 -43.90 -15.45 -10.73
CA HIS A 20 -44.48 -15.72 -12.06
C HIS A 20 -46.00 -15.75 -12.01
N PHE A 21 -46.57 -16.51 -11.06
CA PHE A 21 -48.02 -16.60 -10.87
C PHE A 21 -48.68 -15.23 -10.64
N LEU A 22 -48.09 -14.39 -9.79
CA LEU A 22 -48.63 -13.06 -9.50
C LEU A 22 -48.52 -12.09 -10.69
N VAL A 23 -47.43 -12.17 -11.46
CA VAL A 23 -47.24 -11.33 -12.65
C VAL A 23 -48.20 -11.75 -13.76
N GLU A 24 -48.36 -13.05 -14.00
CA GLU A 24 -49.34 -13.59 -14.96
C GLU A 24 -50.77 -13.17 -14.61
N LYS A 25 -51.16 -13.27 -13.33
CA LYS A 25 -52.49 -12.83 -12.88
C LYS A 25 -52.73 -11.35 -13.15
N LYS A 26 -51.75 -10.50 -12.83
CA LYS A 26 -51.83 -9.05 -13.09
C LYS A 26 -51.81 -8.73 -14.58
N GLU A 27 -51.08 -9.51 -15.37
CA GLU A 27 -51.05 -9.37 -16.82
C GLU A 27 -52.41 -9.65 -17.42
N LYS A 28 -53.05 -10.78 -17.08
CA LYS A 28 -54.41 -11.11 -17.52
C LYS A 28 -55.41 -10.02 -17.19
N GLN A 29 -55.38 -9.47 -15.97
CA GLN A 29 -56.23 -8.35 -15.56
C GLN A 29 -56.00 -7.10 -16.41
N LYS A 30 -54.74 -6.77 -16.71
CA LYS A 30 -54.40 -5.61 -17.56
C LYS A 30 -54.84 -5.81 -19.00
N LEU A 31 -54.70 -7.03 -19.53
CA LEU A 31 -55.11 -7.36 -20.89
C LEU A 31 -56.64 -7.30 -21.04
N GLN A 32 -57.39 -7.74 -20.01
CA GLN A 32 -58.86 -7.64 -19.96
C GLN A 32 -59.37 -6.19 -19.91
N ALA A 33 -58.58 -5.26 -19.35
CA ALA A 33 -58.93 -3.85 -19.25
C ALA A 33 -58.61 -3.03 -20.51
N ILE A 34 -58.05 -3.64 -21.56
CA ILE A 34 -57.77 -2.96 -22.84
C ILE A 34 -59.02 -3.04 -23.71
N ASP A 35 -59.83 -1.97 -23.70
CA ASP A 35 -61.05 -1.83 -24.51
C ASP A 35 -60.75 -1.29 -25.94
N ASP A 36 -61.80 -1.22 -26.78
CA ASP A 36 -61.89 -0.99 -28.23
C ASP A 36 -61.15 0.22 -28.83
N THR A 37 -59.83 0.15 -28.71
CA THR A 37 -58.87 0.89 -29.51
C THR A 37 -58.58 0.17 -30.84
N VAL A 38 -58.14 0.92 -31.86
CA VAL A 38 -57.74 0.38 -33.17
C VAL A 38 -56.76 -0.79 -32.99
N LEU A 39 -56.99 -1.90 -33.70
CA LEU A 39 -56.30 -3.20 -33.53
C LEU A 39 -54.77 -3.08 -33.46
N GLU A 40 -54.17 -2.20 -34.27
CA GLU A 40 -52.72 -1.96 -34.28
C GLU A 40 -52.21 -1.37 -32.95
N TYR A 41 -52.99 -0.48 -32.32
CA TYR A 41 -52.67 0.12 -31.02
C TYR A 41 -52.78 -0.92 -29.90
N LYS A 42 -53.80 -1.79 -29.94
CA LYS A 42 -53.96 -2.92 -29.02
C LYS A 42 -52.72 -3.83 -29.03
N ILE A 43 -52.27 -4.25 -30.21
CA ILE A 43 -51.08 -5.11 -30.36
C ILE A 43 -49.83 -4.45 -29.77
N LYS A 44 -49.59 -3.17 -30.07
CA LYS A 44 -48.43 -2.42 -29.54
C LYS A 44 -48.49 -2.32 -28.00
N LEU A 45 -49.67 -2.12 -27.43
CA LEU A 45 -49.87 -2.00 -25.99
C LEU A 45 -49.64 -3.35 -25.27
N ILE A 46 -50.17 -4.44 -25.81
CA ILE A 46 -49.97 -5.81 -25.31
C ILE A 46 -48.47 -6.15 -25.30
N ALA A 47 -47.77 -5.94 -26.42
CA ALA A 47 -46.34 -6.19 -26.52
C ALA A 47 -45.51 -5.32 -25.55
N LYS A 48 -45.96 -4.10 -25.26
CA LYS A 48 -45.33 -3.23 -24.25
C LYS A 48 -45.51 -3.77 -22.83
N ILE A 49 -46.71 -4.26 -22.50
CA ILE A 49 -47.01 -4.87 -21.18
C ILE A 49 -46.18 -6.14 -20.97
N GLN A 50 -46.18 -7.04 -21.94
CA GLN A 50 -45.40 -8.28 -21.92
C GLN A 50 -43.90 -8.03 -21.74
N ARG A 51 -43.33 -7.11 -22.53
CA ARG A 51 -41.91 -6.73 -22.38
C ARG A 51 -41.58 -6.18 -21.00
N LYS A 52 -42.43 -5.31 -20.44
CA LYS A 52 -42.24 -4.76 -19.09
C LYS A 52 -42.33 -5.84 -18.02
N ASN A 53 -43.28 -6.76 -18.13
CA ASN A 53 -43.46 -7.87 -17.20
C ASN A 53 -42.25 -8.83 -17.25
N LEU A 54 -41.80 -9.22 -18.45
CA LEU A 54 -40.63 -10.07 -18.62
C LEU A 54 -39.37 -9.43 -18.03
N ALA A 55 -39.15 -8.14 -18.28
CA ALA A 55 -38.02 -7.41 -17.70
C ALA A 55 -38.07 -7.38 -16.17
N TYR A 56 -39.27 -7.18 -15.60
CA TYR A 56 -39.48 -7.19 -14.15
C TYR A 56 -39.21 -8.57 -13.54
N ILE A 57 -39.70 -9.64 -14.17
CA ILE A 57 -39.45 -11.03 -13.76
C ILE A 57 -37.95 -11.32 -13.74
N LYS A 58 -37.25 -11.10 -14.86
CA LYS A 58 -35.80 -11.34 -14.97
C LYS A 58 -35.00 -10.61 -13.89
N LYS A 59 -35.33 -9.34 -13.63
CA LYS A 59 -34.68 -8.54 -12.58
C LYS A 59 -34.86 -9.17 -11.20
N LYS A 60 -36.07 -9.66 -10.90
CA LYS A 60 -36.40 -10.27 -9.61
C LYS A 60 -35.82 -11.66 -9.43
N GLU A 61 -35.78 -12.47 -10.48
CA GLU A 61 -35.10 -13.77 -10.46
C GLU A 61 -33.62 -13.62 -10.13
N LEU A 62 -32.94 -12.67 -10.80
CA LEU A 62 -31.54 -12.36 -10.52
C LEU A 62 -31.33 -11.90 -9.06
N GLU A 63 -32.27 -11.12 -8.51
CA GLU A 63 -32.25 -10.71 -7.10
C GLU A 63 -32.36 -11.93 -6.16
N TYR A 64 -33.24 -12.88 -6.49
CA TYR A 64 -33.40 -14.11 -5.72
C TYR A 64 -32.19 -15.03 -5.80
N ASP A 65 -31.57 -15.15 -6.98
CA ASP A 65 -30.35 -15.94 -7.17
C ASP A 65 -29.17 -15.34 -6.40
N ARG A 66 -29.01 -14.01 -6.42
CA ARG A 66 -27.99 -13.33 -5.61
C ARG A 66 -28.20 -13.60 -4.11
N LYS A 67 -29.44 -13.52 -3.62
CA LYS A 67 -29.77 -13.81 -2.21
C LYS A 67 -29.52 -15.27 -1.86
N MET A 68 -29.88 -16.20 -2.75
CA MET A 68 -29.59 -17.62 -2.60
C MET A 68 -28.10 -17.88 -2.49
N ASN A 69 -27.30 -17.35 -3.43
CA ASN A 69 -25.85 -17.55 -3.46
C ASN A 69 -25.14 -16.94 -2.24
N ASN A 70 -25.62 -15.79 -1.74
CA ASN A 70 -25.09 -15.20 -0.52
C ASN A 70 -25.38 -16.07 0.72
N GLU A 71 -26.59 -16.62 0.86
CA GLU A 71 -26.91 -17.56 1.94
C GLU A 71 -26.10 -18.85 1.86
N LEU A 72 -25.93 -19.40 0.65
CA LEU A 72 -25.08 -20.58 0.43
C LEU A 72 -23.61 -20.29 0.78
N ARG A 73 -23.09 -19.11 0.41
CA ARG A 73 -21.72 -18.68 0.76
C ARG A 73 -21.54 -18.50 2.27
N GLN A 74 -22.53 -17.94 2.95
CA GLN A 74 -22.50 -17.82 4.42
C GLN A 74 -22.50 -19.19 5.10
N LEU A 75 -23.27 -20.14 4.57
CA LEU A 75 -23.34 -21.50 5.10
C LEU A 75 -22.04 -22.29 4.87
N ALA A 76 -21.40 -22.11 3.71
CA ALA A 76 -20.14 -22.76 3.36
C ALA A 76 -18.93 -22.23 4.16
N GLY A 77 -19.09 -21.11 4.87
CA GLY A 77 -17.98 -20.42 5.54
C GLY A 77 -17.05 -19.72 4.55
N LYS A 78 -16.15 -18.87 5.06
CA LYS A 78 -15.05 -18.36 4.23
C LYS A 78 -14.14 -19.55 3.91
N PRO A 79 -13.71 -19.76 2.66
CA PRO A 79 -12.67 -20.75 2.39
C PRO A 79 -11.47 -20.41 3.27
N GLN A 80 -11.01 -21.39 4.05
CA GLN A 80 -9.80 -21.26 4.85
C GLN A 80 -8.65 -21.12 3.87
N ARG A 81 -8.29 -19.88 3.50
CA ARG A 81 -7.12 -19.62 2.66
C ARG A 81 -5.92 -20.05 3.49
N GLU A 82 -5.26 -21.12 3.09
CA GLU A 82 -3.90 -21.38 3.51
C GLU A 82 -3.05 -20.22 3.01
N TYR A 83 -2.72 -19.30 3.93
CA TYR A 83 -1.77 -18.24 3.65
C TYR A 83 -0.40 -18.87 3.64
N ASN A 84 0.01 -19.41 2.49
CA ASN A 84 1.41 -19.77 2.26
C ASN A 84 2.23 -18.51 2.52
N GLN A 85 3.11 -18.56 3.53
CA GLN A 85 3.99 -17.45 3.84
C GLN A 85 4.84 -17.18 2.60
N LYS A 86 4.55 -16.07 1.90
CA LYS A 86 5.27 -15.73 0.69
C LYS A 86 6.66 -15.28 1.06
N LYS A 87 7.67 -15.82 0.37
CA LYS A 87 9.04 -15.31 0.47
C LYS A 87 9.06 -13.80 0.19
N PRO A 88 9.86 -13.04 0.93
CA PRO A 88 9.94 -11.61 0.72
C PRO A 88 10.48 -11.32 -0.68
N THR A 89 9.83 -10.40 -1.37
CA THR A 89 10.30 -9.90 -2.66
C THR A 89 11.58 -9.08 -2.48
N LYS A 90 12.39 -8.96 -3.55
CA LYS A 90 13.55 -8.06 -3.60
C LYS A 90 13.24 -6.65 -3.10
N ASN A 91 12.09 -6.08 -3.46
CA ASN A 91 11.72 -4.75 -2.99
C ASN A 91 11.44 -4.72 -1.48
N GLN A 92 10.83 -5.77 -0.93
CA GLN A 92 10.64 -5.88 0.53
C GLN A 92 11.99 -5.96 1.26
N LYS A 93 12.96 -6.70 0.74
CA LYS A 93 14.34 -6.72 1.25
C LYS A 93 15.01 -5.34 1.15
N LEU A 94 14.87 -4.66 0.03
CA LEU A 94 15.38 -3.30 -0.17
C LEU A 94 14.79 -2.30 0.85
N GLN A 95 13.47 -2.31 1.04
CA GLN A 95 12.82 -1.44 2.03
C GLN A 95 13.23 -1.78 3.46
N PHE A 96 13.46 -3.07 3.76
CA PHE A 96 13.97 -3.51 5.05
C PHE A 96 15.38 -2.96 5.30
N ALA A 97 16.29 -3.12 4.33
CA ALA A 97 17.64 -2.57 4.38
C ALA A 97 17.63 -1.04 4.56
N LEU A 98 16.83 -0.33 3.76
CA LEU A 98 16.71 1.13 3.84
C LEU A 98 16.20 1.59 5.20
N ALA A 99 15.23 0.88 5.79
CA ALA A 99 14.74 1.21 7.13
C ALA A 99 15.84 1.11 8.19
N ILE A 100 16.72 0.12 8.11
CA ILE A 100 17.86 -0.03 9.02
C ILE A 100 18.89 1.09 8.76
N ALA A 101 19.22 1.37 7.50
CA ALA A 101 20.17 2.42 7.15
C ALA A 101 19.72 3.82 7.64
N GLN A 102 18.43 4.12 7.50
CA GLN A 102 17.85 5.35 8.05
C GLN A 102 17.92 5.40 9.57
N GLU A 103 17.62 4.30 10.26
CA GLU A 103 17.74 4.22 11.71
C GLU A 103 19.20 4.43 12.16
N ASN A 104 20.17 3.82 11.46
CA ASN A 104 21.60 4.00 11.72
C ASN A 104 22.03 5.45 11.56
N SER A 105 21.57 6.15 10.51
CA SER A 105 21.90 7.56 10.31
C SER A 105 21.42 8.43 11.47
N LYS A 106 20.21 8.15 11.98
CA LYS A 106 19.70 8.85 13.13
C LYS A 106 20.59 8.54 14.34
N LEU A 107 20.89 7.26 14.62
CA LEU A 107 21.60 6.83 15.85
C LEU A 107 22.99 7.45 15.91
N ARG A 108 23.65 7.51 14.75
CA ARG A 108 24.92 8.18 14.54
C ARG A 108 24.86 9.68 14.83
N ASP A 109 23.80 10.35 14.38
CA ASP A 109 23.66 11.81 14.43
C ASP A 109 23.02 12.33 15.72
N THR A 110 22.62 11.44 16.64
CA THR A 110 22.14 11.81 17.99
C THR A 110 23.15 11.48 19.07
N ASN A 111 23.18 12.27 20.14
CA ASN A 111 23.99 12.02 21.33
C ASN A 111 23.44 10.87 22.19
N GLU A 112 24.04 10.62 23.36
CA GLU A 112 23.66 9.54 24.28
C GLU A 112 22.28 9.72 24.93
N ASN A 113 21.75 10.95 24.93
CA ASN A 113 20.44 11.32 25.45
C ASN A 113 19.36 11.32 24.35
N GLY A 114 19.73 11.05 23.10
CA GLY A 114 18.80 11.01 21.96
C GLY A 114 18.48 12.37 21.39
N GLU A 115 19.32 13.36 21.65
CA GLU A 115 19.22 14.69 21.05
C GLU A 115 20.15 14.80 19.85
N GLY A 116 19.68 15.38 18.77
CA GLY A 116 20.48 15.66 17.58
C GLY A 116 20.01 16.93 16.90
N PHE A 117 20.71 17.30 15.82
CA PHE A 117 20.37 18.46 15.02
C PHE A 117 19.83 18.02 13.67
N CYS A 118 18.74 18.65 13.22
CA CYS A 118 18.27 18.47 11.86
C CYS A 118 19.30 19.07 10.88
N VAL A 119 19.82 18.26 9.96
CA VAL A 119 20.79 18.71 8.95
C VAL A 119 20.26 19.86 8.08
N SER A 120 18.95 19.98 7.87
CA SER A 120 18.39 21.05 7.05
C SER A 120 18.12 22.35 7.81
N CYS A 121 17.47 22.31 8.96
CA CYS A 121 17.08 23.53 9.70
C CYS A 121 17.97 23.84 10.89
N ASN A 122 18.94 22.98 11.20
CA ASN A 122 19.88 23.06 12.32
C ASN A 122 19.22 23.23 13.71
N GLN A 123 17.93 22.92 13.84
CA GLN A 123 17.24 22.91 15.12
C GLN A 123 17.58 21.64 15.89
N LYS A 124 17.75 21.78 17.21
CA LYS A 124 17.83 20.67 18.15
C LYS A 124 16.50 19.92 18.18
N LYS A 125 16.54 18.59 18.08
CA LYS A 125 15.39 17.69 18.04
C LYS A 125 15.67 16.42 18.83
N SER A 126 14.63 15.84 19.38
CA SER A 126 14.69 14.51 19.99
C SER A 126 14.71 13.42 18.91
N TRP A 127 15.16 12.23 19.29
CA TRP A 127 15.21 11.03 18.46
C TRP A 127 13.91 10.75 17.69
N SER A 128 12.77 10.93 18.37
CA SER A 128 11.44 10.67 17.83
C SER A 128 11.05 11.66 16.74
N GLU A 129 11.56 12.89 16.80
CA GLU A 129 11.27 13.95 15.84
C GLU A 129 12.17 13.90 14.60
N LEU A 130 13.22 13.07 14.65
CA LEU A 130 14.17 12.88 13.57
C LEU A 130 13.80 11.67 12.69
N ALA A 131 14.09 11.81 11.41
CA ALA A 131 14.08 10.80 10.37
C ALA A 131 15.50 10.66 9.79
N GLY A 132 15.80 9.53 9.14
CA GLY A 132 17.01 9.38 8.32
C GLY A 132 16.75 9.97 6.93
N GLY A 133 16.87 11.29 6.79
CA GLY A 133 16.62 12.00 5.55
C GLY A 133 17.67 11.71 4.49
N HIS A 134 17.22 11.49 3.26
CA HIS A 134 18.07 11.27 2.10
C HIS A 134 18.32 12.60 1.39
N ARG A 135 19.58 12.99 1.15
CA ARG A 135 19.90 14.19 0.36
C ARG A 135 19.48 14.03 -1.10
N TYR A 136 19.81 12.87 -1.68
CA TYR A 136 19.36 12.45 -2.99
C TYR A 136 18.43 11.26 -2.87
N SER A 137 17.35 11.29 -3.66
CA SER A 137 16.26 10.31 -3.63
C SER A 137 16.74 8.86 -3.63
N ARG A 138 16.02 7.99 -2.91
CA ARG A 138 16.25 6.53 -2.88
C ARG A 138 16.10 5.85 -4.24
N MET A 139 15.59 6.57 -5.24
CA MET A 139 15.57 6.10 -6.62
C MET A 139 16.98 5.91 -7.19
N TYR A 140 17.96 6.68 -6.69
CA TYR A 140 19.37 6.57 -7.06
C TYR A 140 20.00 5.42 -6.28
N GLN A 141 19.94 4.23 -6.87
CA GLN A 141 20.28 2.97 -6.21
C GLN A 141 21.78 2.83 -5.94
N SER A 142 22.63 3.53 -6.67
CA SER A 142 24.08 3.57 -6.42
C SER A 142 24.45 4.24 -5.10
N ILE A 143 23.62 5.19 -4.61
CA ILE A 143 23.95 6.04 -3.46
C ILE A 143 22.94 5.96 -2.32
N CYS A 144 21.86 5.19 -2.45
CA CYS A 144 20.78 5.17 -1.46
C CYS A 144 21.17 4.60 -0.08
N PHE A 145 22.28 3.85 -0.02
CA PHE A 145 22.88 3.32 1.21
C PHE A 145 24.13 4.06 1.71
N TYR A 146 24.63 5.05 0.95
CA TYR A 146 25.84 5.77 1.33
C TYR A 146 25.61 6.59 2.60
N LYS A 147 26.52 6.46 3.57
CA LYS A 147 26.43 7.15 4.87
C LYS A 147 26.40 8.69 4.75
N ALA A 148 26.98 9.24 3.67
CA ALA A 148 26.94 10.65 3.34
C ALA A 148 25.58 11.11 2.81
N ASN A 149 24.85 10.22 2.12
CA ASN A 149 23.54 10.52 1.54
C ASN A 149 22.42 10.51 2.60
N ILE A 150 22.58 9.79 3.72
CA ILE A 150 21.55 9.65 4.78
C ILE A 150 21.99 10.36 6.06
N ASN A 151 21.22 11.36 6.50
CA ASN A 151 21.50 12.15 7.70
C ASN A 151 20.25 12.41 8.53
N ALA A 152 20.42 12.70 9.83
CA ALA A 152 19.29 13.08 10.67
C ALA A 152 18.64 14.37 10.20
N GLN A 153 17.35 14.28 9.87
CA GLN A 153 16.54 15.39 9.38
C GLN A 153 15.19 15.35 10.11
N CYS A 154 14.64 16.50 10.52
CA CYS A 154 13.31 16.49 11.15
C CYS A 154 12.23 16.08 10.16
N HIS A 155 11.11 15.53 10.66
CA HIS A 155 10.02 15.05 9.79
C HIS A 155 9.47 16.12 8.84
N SER A 156 9.39 17.39 9.29
CA SER A 156 8.93 18.51 8.45
C SER A 156 9.87 18.76 7.27
N CYS A 157 11.17 18.93 7.51
CA CYS A 157 12.15 19.12 6.44
C CYS A 157 12.24 17.90 5.51
N ASN A 158 12.21 16.69 6.06
CA ASN A 158 12.25 15.45 5.27
C ASN A 158 10.98 15.25 4.43
N TRP A 159 9.83 15.73 4.88
CA TRP A 159 8.60 15.76 4.08
C TRP A 159 8.70 16.77 2.94
N ALA A 160 9.19 17.97 3.23
CA ALA A 160 9.38 19.03 2.24
C ALA A 160 10.32 18.61 1.10
N THR A 161 11.40 17.87 1.40
CA THR A 161 12.31 17.32 0.38
C THR A 161 11.86 15.98 -0.20
N GLY A 162 10.72 15.45 0.25
CA GLY A 162 10.13 14.20 -0.20
C GLY A 162 9.30 14.34 -1.50
N PRO A 163 8.82 13.23 -2.06
CA PRO A 163 8.08 13.22 -3.34
C PRO A 163 6.72 13.93 -3.30
N LYS A 164 6.23 14.29 -2.11
CA LYS A 164 4.97 15.01 -1.89
C LYS A 164 5.17 16.47 -1.48
N GLY A 165 6.42 16.91 -1.38
CA GLY A 165 6.76 18.29 -1.03
C GLY A 165 6.56 19.25 -2.20
N ASN A 166 6.54 20.55 -1.89
CA ASN A 166 6.56 21.61 -2.89
C ASN A 166 8.00 21.82 -3.39
N THR A 167 8.20 21.91 -4.71
CA THR A 167 9.51 22.13 -5.34
C THR A 167 10.26 23.32 -4.76
N LEU A 168 9.62 24.49 -4.60
CA LEU A 168 10.28 25.70 -4.11
C LEU A 168 10.74 25.54 -2.65
N GLU A 169 9.92 24.88 -1.84
CA GLU A 169 10.28 24.60 -0.45
C GLU A 169 11.40 23.57 -0.37
N ALA A 170 11.35 22.53 -1.20
CA ALA A 170 12.38 21.51 -1.29
C ALA A 170 13.74 22.11 -1.67
N GLU A 171 13.78 23.03 -2.64
CA GLU A 171 15.00 23.74 -3.04
C GLU A 171 15.58 24.56 -1.89
N ARG A 172 14.75 25.34 -1.19
CA ARG A 172 15.17 26.10 -0.01
C ARG A 172 15.73 25.20 1.09
N VAL A 173 15.04 24.11 1.40
CA VAL A 173 15.45 23.15 2.43
C VAL A 173 16.73 22.41 2.04
N ASN A 174 16.90 22.08 0.76
CA ASN A 174 18.12 21.44 0.25
C ASN A 174 19.31 22.40 0.23
N ALA A 175 19.13 23.68 -0.07
CA ALA A 175 20.21 24.67 -0.01
C ALA A 175 20.77 24.80 1.42
N GLU A 176 19.90 24.84 2.42
CA GLU A 176 20.34 24.84 3.83
C GLU A 176 20.95 23.50 4.27
N TYR A 177 20.41 22.38 3.75
CA TYR A 177 21.03 21.06 3.94
C TYR A 177 22.49 21.08 3.44
N ASP A 178 22.73 21.58 2.23
CA ASP A 178 24.05 21.56 1.59
C ASP A 178 25.06 22.41 2.38
N LYS A 179 24.68 23.62 2.81
CA LYS A 179 25.52 24.45 3.68
C LYS A 179 25.91 23.72 4.97
N ASN A 180 24.95 23.07 5.62
CA ASN A 180 25.17 22.40 6.90
C ASN A 180 25.98 21.11 6.76
N ILE A 181 25.80 20.36 5.67
CA ILE A 181 26.58 19.13 5.44
C ILE A 181 28.03 19.46 5.07
N ILE A 182 28.26 20.50 4.27
CA ILE A 182 29.61 21.02 3.97
C ILE A 182 30.31 21.41 5.27
N LYS A 183 29.63 22.14 6.16
CA LYS A 183 30.18 22.48 7.49
C LYS A 183 30.48 21.24 8.34
N LYS A 184 29.67 20.18 8.24
CA LYS A 184 29.79 18.96 9.04
C LYS A 184 30.88 18.00 8.54
N ARG A 185 31.07 17.89 7.21
CA ARG A 185 31.85 16.82 6.59
C ARG A 185 32.85 17.28 5.52
N GLY A 186 32.82 18.55 5.14
CA GLY A 186 33.54 19.06 3.97
C GLY A 186 32.72 18.93 2.69
N GLU A 187 33.22 19.56 1.64
CA GLU A 187 32.56 19.64 0.32
C GLU A 187 32.73 18.36 -0.50
N ASP A 188 33.85 17.65 -0.32
CA ASP A 188 34.23 16.48 -1.12
C ASP A 188 33.17 15.38 -1.10
N ASP A 189 32.64 15.04 0.09
CA ASP A 189 31.58 14.04 0.27
C ASP A 189 30.33 14.38 -0.56
N LEU A 190 29.93 15.66 -0.58
CA LEU A 190 28.74 16.11 -1.30
C LEU A 190 28.98 16.07 -2.81
N LEU A 191 30.17 16.48 -3.24
CA LEU A 191 30.57 16.46 -4.64
C LEU A 191 30.66 15.04 -5.19
N GLU A 192 31.20 14.09 -4.40
CA GLU A 192 31.24 12.68 -4.77
C GLU A 192 29.83 12.12 -4.97
N LEU A 193 28.91 12.38 -4.03
CA LEU A 193 27.52 11.96 -4.15
C LEU A 193 26.85 12.54 -5.39
N GLN A 194 27.10 13.83 -5.69
CA GLN A 194 26.58 14.48 -6.88
C GLN A 194 27.11 13.82 -8.15
N LEU A 195 28.42 13.53 -8.21
CA LEU A 195 29.04 12.85 -9.35
C LEU A 195 28.47 11.45 -9.56
N MET A 196 28.31 10.67 -8.49
CA MET A 196 27.69 9.34 -8.54
C MET A 196 26.25 9.39 -9.04
N LYS A 197 25.45 10.35 -8.55
CA LYS A 197 24.09 10.59 -9.04
C LYS A 197 24.08 10.88 -10.55
N GLN A 198 24.98 11.74 -11.04
CA GLN A 198 25.06 12.06 -12.46
C GLN A 198 25.47 10.85 -13.31
N LYS A 199 26.43 10.04 -12.81
CA LYS A 199 26.82 8.77 -13.45
C LYS A 199 25.67 7.76 -13.52
N GLU A 200 24.80 7.73 -12.50
CA GLU A 200 23.60 6.87 -12.54
C GLU A 200 22.54 7.40 -13.50
N LEU A 201 22.31 8.72 -13.54
CA LEU A 201 21.37 9.34 -14.46
C LEU A 201 21.69 9.04 -15.93
N SER A 202 22.98 8.98 -16.30
CA SER A 202 23.40 8.63 -17.65
C SER A 202 23.22 7.14 -17.99
N ASN A 203 23.19 6.24 -16.99
CA ASN A 203 22.98 4.81 -17.21
C ASN A 203 22.24 4.11 -16.04
N PRO A 204 20.92 4.32 -15.86
CA PRO A 204 20.21 3.88 -14.66
C PRO A 204 20.13 2.36 -14.50
N SER A 205 20.12 1.60 -15.59
CA SER A 205 20.01 0.13 -15.55
C SER A 205 21.24 -0.52 -14.92
N LYS A 206 22.43 0.05 -15.16
CA LYS A 206 23.72 -0.44 -14.65
C LYS A 206 23.80 -0.40 -13.11
N TYR A 207 23.16 0.57 -12.47
CA TYR A 207 23.26 0.80 -11.03
C TYR A 207 22.09 0.21 -10.23
N LYS A 208 21.17 -0.53 -10.87
CA LYS A 208 20.12 -1.25 -10.14
C LYS A 208 20.77 -2.28 -9.23
N LEU A 209 20.52 -2.16 -7.92
CA LEU A 209 20.99 -3.12 -6.93
C LEU A 209 20.44 -4.50 -7.24
N THR A 210 21.28 -5.51 -7.10
CA THR A 210 20.90 -6.91 -7.25
C THR A 210 20.38 -7.44 -5.90
N GLU A 211 19.63 -8.54 -5.92
CA GLU A 211 19.19 -9.17 -4.67
C GLU A 211 20.39 -9.70 -3.84
N PRO A 212 21.43 -10.32 -4.44
CA PRO A 212 22.64 -10.70 -3.70
C PRO A 212 23.31 -9.53 -2.96
N PHE A 213 23.45 -8.36 -3.59
CA PHE A 213 24.00 -7.17 -2.94
C PHE A 213 23.16 -6.75 -1.71
N ILE A 214 21.83 -6.80 -1.83
CA ILE A 214 20.93 -6.46 -0.73
C ILE A 214 21.06 -7.48 0.41
N ASP A 215 21.19 -8.76 0.08
CA ASP A 215 21.36 -9.81 1.08
C ASP A 215 22.71 -9.71 1.82
N GLU A 216 23.75 -9.20 1.16
CA GLU A 216 25.08 -8.94 1.73
C GLU A 216 25.10 -7.71 2.67
N ILE A 217 24.45 -6.61 2.27
CA ILE A 217 24.50 -5.35 3.04
C ILE A 217 23.60 -5.37 4.29
N ILE A 218 22.53 -6.18 4.30
CA ILE A 218 21.60 -6.22 5.45
C ILE A 218 22.33 -6.63 6.75
N PRO A 219 23.11 -7.73 6.81
CA PRO A 219 23.90 -8.08 7.98
C PRO A 219 24.81 -6.95 8.47
N GLU A 220 25.48 -6.23 7.56
CA GLU A 220 26.35 -5.11 7.92
C GLU A 220 25.57 -3.96 8.55
N LEU A 221 24.42 -3.62 7.97
CA LEU A 221 23.53 -2.59 8.51
C LEU A 221 22.99 -2.96 9.89
N ILE A 222 22.65 -4.24 10.11
CA ILE A 222 22.23 -4.75 11.42
C ILE A 222 23.36 -4.65 12.42
N ALA A 223 24.58 -5.08 12.06
CA ALA A 223 25.74 -5.01 12.93
C ALA A 223 26.09 -3.56 13.31
N GLU A 224 26.02 -2.63 12.35
CA GLU A 224 26.21 -1.20 12.61
C GLU A 224 25.10 -0.63 13.51
N ASN A 225 23.84 -1.02 13.29
CA ASN A 225 22.75 -0.66 14.19
C ASN A 225 23.06 -1.14 15.60
N GLU A 226 23.47 -2.41 15.73
CA GLU A 226 23.81 -3.08 16.96
C GLU A 226 24.99 -2.43 17.71
N ARG A 227 25.95 -1.86 16.96
CA ARG A 227 27.06 -1.09 17.52
C ARG A 227 26.60 0.27 18.03
N LEU A 228 25.80 0.98 17.23
CA LEU A 228 25.41 2.36 17.51
C LEU A 228 24.51 2.49 18.73
N TRP A 229 23.56 1.59 18.95
CA TRP A 229 22.63 1.71 20.07
C TRP A 229 23.18 1.27 21.43
N LYS A 230 24.29 0.51 21.48
CA LYS A 230 24.90 0.07 22.75
C LYS A 230 25.28 1.22 23.66
N THR A 231 25.60 2.38 23.09
CA THR A 231 25.95 3.61 23.82
C THR A 231 24.76 4.55 24.03
N LYS A 232 23.53 4.15 23.67
CA LYS A 232 22.36 5.02 23.58
C LYS A 232 21.26 4.53 24.51
N SER A 233 21.28 5.01 25.76
CA SER A 233 20.34 4.60 26.82
C SER A 233 18.87 4.88 26.48
N PHE A 234 18.59 5.94 25.70
CA PHE A 234 17.23 6.27 25.25
C PHE A 234 16.68 5.28 24.22
N TYR A 235 17.55 4.54 23.52
CA TYR A 235 17.15 3.70 22.41
C TYR A 235 16.81 2.29 22.87
N LYS A 236 15.54 1.92 22.75
CA LYS A 236 15.09 0.54 22.86
C LYS A 236 14.75 0.02 21.47
N PRO A 237 15.44 -1.02 20.95
CA PRO A 237 15.18 -1.55 19.63
C PRO A 237 13.76 -2.10 19.61
N LYS A 238 12.84 -1.35 19.00
CA LYS A 238 11.45 -1.78 18.81
C LYS A 238 11.34 -2.98 17.86
N LYS A 239 12.37 -3.18 17.03
CA LYS A 239 12.45 -4.25 16.03
C LYS A 239 13.71 -5.05 16.30
N ALA A 240 13.56 -6.33 16.58
CA ALA A 240 14.67 -7.27 16.58
C ALA A 240 15.08 -7.52 15.12
N TRP A 241 15.87 -6.61 14.54
CA TRP A 241 16.25 -6.64 13.12
C TRP A 241 16.84 -7.98 12.71
N ARG A 242 17.74 -8.53 13.53
CA ARG A 242 18.31 -9.87 13.33
C ARG A 242 17.24 -10.95 13.25
N ARG A 243 16.28 -10.98 14.19
CA ARG A 243 15.16 -11.95 14.18
C ARG A 243 14.27 -11.79 12.95
N LEU A 244 14.00 -10.56 12.52
CA LEU A 244 13.20 -10.29 11.32
C LEU A 244 13.94 -10.75 10.06
N TYR A 245 15.24 -10.48 9.97
CA TYR A 245 16.07 -10.94 8.87
C TYR A 245 16.14 -12.46 8.82
N THR A 246 16.32 -13.16 9.95
CA THR A 246 16.28 -14.63 10.02
C THR A 246 14.96 -15.18 9.48
N LYS A 247 13.82 -14.62 9.89
CA LYS A 247 12.51 -15.03 9.34
C LYS A 247 12.36 -14.76 7.85
N MET A 248 13.07 -13.77 7.31
CA MET A 248 13.05 -13.44 5.88
C MET A 248 13.92 -14.40 5.05
N THR A 249 14.89 -15.06 5.68
CA THR A 249 15.83 -15.98 5.03
C THR A 249 15.53 -17.45 5.31
N GLU A 250 14.76 -17.76 6.36
CA GLU A 250 14.20 -19.09 6.64
C GLU A 250 13.39 -19.60 5.43
N LYS A 251 13.67 -20.84 5.02
CA LYS A 251 13.17 -21.46 3.77
C LYS A 251 11.72 -21.89 3.84
#